data_AF-A0A3S0BDS8-F1
#
_entry.id   AF-A0A3S0BDS8-F1
#
_cell.length_a   1.000
_cell.length_b   1.000
_cell.length_c   1.000
_cell.angle_alpha   90.00
_cell.angle_beta   90.00
_cell.angle_gamma   90.00
#
_symmetry.space_group_name_H-M   'P 1'
#
loop_
_entity.id
_entity.type
_entity.pdbx_description
1 polymer ?
#
loop_
_entity_poly.entity_id
_entity_poly.type
_entity_poly.pdbx_seq_one_letter_code
_entity_poly.pdbx_strand_id
1 'polypeptide(L)'
;MLWAQDYALANREVMMDAVLHELSVFLDRPFDETQRINCHHNFTEREHHHGRNMWVTRKGAIRARTGDLGVIPGSMGTRSYIVMGRGSSA
;
A
#
# COMPACT_ATOMS: atom_id res chain seq x y z
N MET A 1 -14.45 10.74 2.83
CA MET A 1 -13.51 9.68 3.26
C MET A 1 -12.67 9.14 2.11
N LEU A 2 -13.24 8.84 0.93
CA LEU A 2 -12.45 8.38 -0.23
C LEU A 2 -11.39 9.42 -0.64
N TRP A 3 -11.76 10.70 -0.69
CA TRP A 3 -10.81 11.80 -0.97
C TRP A 3 -9.56 11.79 -0.06
N ALA A 4 -9.70 11.40 1.21
CA ALA A 4 -8.58 11.39 2.16
C ALA A 4 -7.63 10.22 1.88
N GLN A 5 -8.18 9.11 1.36
CA GLN A 5 -7.38 8.00 0.86
C GLN A 5 -6.63 8.43 -0.41
N ASP A 6 -7.31 9.10 -1.35
CA ASP A 6 -6.68 9.62 -2.57
C ASP A 6 -5.56 10.61 -2.26
N TYR A 7 -5.80 11.54 -1.32
CA TYR A 7 -4.80 12.48 -0.83
C TYR A 7 -3.61 11.75 -0.18
N ALA A 8 -3.87 10.76 0.68
CA ALA A 8 -2.81 10.00 1.33
C ALA A 8 -1.99 9.17 0.33
N LEU A 9 -2.62 8.65 -0.73
CA LEU A 9 -1.94 7.97 -1.82
C LEU A 9 -1.05 8.95 -2.58
N ALA A 10 -1.60 10.07 -3.05
CA ALA A 10 -0.85 11.11 -3.77
C ALA A 10 0.35 11.63 -2.94
N ASN A 11 0.18 11.83 -1.64
CA ASN A 11 1.27 12.20 -0.75
C ASN A 11 2.40 11.16 -0.73
N ARG A 12 2.06 9.85 -0.70
CA ARG A 12 3.06 8.78 -0.75
C ARG A 12 3.76 8.70 -2.10
N GLU A 13 3.05 8.92 -3.20
CA GLU A 13 3.66 8.96 -4.55
C GLU A 13 4.71 10.07 -4.64
N VAL A 14 4.37 11.29 -4.20
CA VAL A 14 5.32 12.42 -4.18
C VAL A 14 6.53 12.13 -3.30
N MET A 15 6.33 11.55 -2.11
CA MET A 15 7.45 11.16 -1.24
C MET A 15 8.35 10.10 -1.89
N MET A 16 7.78 9.11 -2.57
CA MET A 16 8.56 8.08 -3.26
C MET A 16 9.39 8.66 -4.40
N ASP A 17 8.79 9.53 -5.21
CA ASP A 17 9.49 10.20 -6.32
C ASP A 17 10.66 11.05 -5.79
N ALA A 18 10.44 11.80 -4.70
CA ALA A 18 11.49 12.58 -4.06
C ALA A 18 12.62 11.69 -3.53
N VAL A 19 12.32 10.58 -2.87
CA VAL A 19 13.34 9.66 -2.34
C VAL A 19 14.15 9.02 -3.46
N LEU A 20 13.50 8.57 -4.54
CA LEU A 20 14.19 7.99 -5.69
C LEU A 20 15.09 9.03 -6.38
N HIS A 21 14.64 10.28 -6.49
CA HIS A 21 15.44 11.37 -7.01
C HIS A 21 16.70 11.61 -6.17
N GLU A 22 16.54 11.81 -4.86
CA GLU A 22 17.67 12.08 -3.95
C GLU A 22 18.67 10.93 -3.93
N LEU A 23 18.20 9.69 -3.93
CA LEU A 23 19.08 8.52 -4.04
C LEU A 23 19.86 8.54 -5.37
N SER A 24 19.22 8.95 -6.47
CA SER A 24 19.86 8.93 -7.79
C SER A 24 21.00 9.94 -7.88
N VAL A 25 20.78 11.12 -7.30
CA VAL A 25 21.80 12.17 -7.16
C VAL A 25 22.93 11.71 -6.24
N PHE A 26 22.59 11.13 -5.08
CA PHE A 26 23.58 10.69 -4.10
C PHE A 26 24.51 9.59 -4.64
N LEU A 27 23.97 8.65 -5.43
CA LEU A 27 24.76 7.56 -6.00
C LEU A 27 25.35 7.88 -7.39
N ASP A 28 25.07 9.06 -7.94
CA ASP A 28 25.45 9.47 -9.30
C ASP A 28 25.06 8.42 -10.36
N ARG A 29 23.85 7.86 -10.24
CA ARG A 29 23.30 6.88 -11.18
C ARG A 29 21.77 6.93 -11.22
N PRO A 30 21.16 6.66 -12.38
CA PRO A 30 19.71 6.53 -12.47
C PRO A 30 19.21 5.25 -11.80
N PHE A 31 17.92 5.23 -11.47
CA PHE A 31 17.18 4.05 -11.04
C PHE A 31 16.08 3.72 -12.03
N ASP A 32 16.00 2.43 -12.36
CA ASP A 32 14.83 1.87 -13.00
C ASP A 32 13.91 1.32 -11.89
N GLU A 33 12.82 2.04 -11.62
CA GLU A 33 11.81 1.56 -10.69
C GLU A 33 11.14 0.30 -11.27
N THR A 34 11.40 -0.85 -10.65
CA THR A 34 10.86 -2.13 -11.12
C THR A 34 9.40 -2.32 -10.71
N GLN A 35 9.05 -1.87 -9.50
CA GLN A 35 7.72 -2.04 -8.95
C GLN A 35 7.44 -1.07 -7.80
N ARG A 36 6.31 -0.37 -7.89
CA ARG A 36 5.75 0.45 -6.79
C ARG A 36 4.69 -0.36 -6.04
N ILE A 37 4.89 -0.57 -4.74
CA ILE A 37 3.93 -1.29 -3.88
C ILE A 37 3.38 -0.34 -2.83
N ASN A 38 2.05 -0.19 -2.83
CA ASN A 38 1.36 0.75 -1.97
C ASN A 38 0.06 0.13 -1.45
N CYS A 39 -0.24 0.32 -0.16
CA CYS A 39 -1.48 -0.16 0.45
C CYS A 39 -1.96 0.78 1.56
N HIS A 40 -3.27 0.96 1.66
CA HIS A 40 -3.89 1.60 2.82
C HIS A 40 -4.06 0.58 3.95
N HIS A 41 -3.78 0.96 5.19
CA HIS A 41 -4.04 0.14 6.38
C HIS A 41 -5.06 0.76 7.35
N ASN A 42 -5.49 2.00 7.09
CA ASN A 42 -6.57 2.69 7.79
C ASN A 42 -7.51 3.30 6.75
N PHE A 43 -8.62 2.64 6.45
CA PHE A 43 -9.52 3.08 5.39
C PHE A 43 -10.88 2.39 5.46
N THR A 44 -11.84 2.94 4.72
CA THR A 44 -13.16 2.34 4.53
C THR A 44 -13.47 2.32 3.03
N GLU A 45 -13.85 1.16 2.51
CA GLU A 45 -14.22 0.98 1.09
C GLU A 45 -15.51 0.15 0.97
N ARG A 46 -16.19 0.25 -0.18
CA ARG A 46 -17.38 -0.55 -0.47
C ARG A 46 -16.96 -1.84 -1.16
N GLU A 47 -17.34 -2.97 -0.60
CA GLU A 47 -16.98 -4.30 -1.10
C GLU A 47 -18.20 -5.21 -1.20
N HIS A 48 -18.08 -6.26 -2.00
CA HIS A 48 -19.10 -7.28 -2.15
C HIS A 48 -18.67 -8.56 -1.43
N HIS A 49 -19.41 -8.95 -0.40
CA HIS A 49 -19.14 -10.13 0.42
C HIS A 49 -20.46 -10.80 0.79
N HIS A 50 -20.50 -12.14 0.77
CA HIS A 50 -21.69 -12.94 1.10
C HIS A 50 -22.97 -12.48 0.38
N GLY A 51 -22.88 -12.18 -0.92
CA GLY A 51 -24.01 -11.79 -1.75
C GLY A 51 -24.55 -10.37 -1.51
N ARG A 52 -23.84 -9.53 -0.74
CA ARG A 52 -24.27 -8.16 -0.45
C ARG A 52 -23.14 -7.15 -0.50
N ASN A 53 -23.49 -5.91 -0.84
CA ASN A 53 -22.57 -4.78 -0.78
C ASN A 53 -22.49 -4.25 0.65
N MET A 54 -21.28 -4.11 1.17
CA MET A 54 -21.00 -3.62 2.51
C MET A 54 -19.90 -2.57 2.51
N TRP A 55 -19.93 -1.67 3.48
CA TRP A 55 -18.76 -0.83 3.79
C TRP A 55 -17.87 -1.58 4.76
N VAL A 56 -16.64 -1.85 4.35
CA VAL A 56 -15.63 -2.52 5.17
C VAL A 56 -14.67 -1.47 5.70
N THR A 57 -14.62 -1.32 7.01
CA THR A 57 -13.65 -0.46 7.69
C THR A 57 -12.47 -1.30 8.14
N ARG A 58 -11.26 -0.86 7.79
CA ARG A 58 -10.00 -1.43 8.26
C ARG A 58 -9.24 -0.39 9.08
N LYS A 59 -8.77 -0.81 10.25
CA LYS A 59 -7.88 -0.03 11.12
C LYS A 59 -6.70 -0.90 11.50
N GLY A 60 -5.50 -0.54 11.04
CA GLY A 60 -4.30 -1.37 11.14
C GLY A 60 -4.34 -2.64 10.28
N ALA A 61 -5.15 -2.69 9.22
CA ALA A 61 -5.29 -3.86 8.35
C ALA A 61 -5.35 -3.47 6.88
N ILE A 62 -4.72 -4.26 6.01
CA ILE A 62 -4.71 -4.06 4.56
C ILE A 62 -5.75 -4.95 3.86
N ARG A 63 -6.08 -4.62 2.60
CA ARG A 63 -6.82 -5.54 1.72
C ARG A 63 -5.90 -6.66 1.25
N ALA A 64 -6.44 -7.88 1.11
CA ALA A 64 -5.66 -9.08 0.77
C ALA A 64 -6.43 -10.03 -0.18
N ARG A 65 -7.07 -9.49 -1.23
CA ARG A 65 -7.65 -10.31 -2.31
C ARG A 65 -6.53 -11.04 -3.06
N THR A 66 -6.89 -12.05 -3.85
CA THR A 66 -5.90 -12.78 -4.68
C THR A 66 -5.11 -11.79 -5.53
N GLY A 67 -3.78 -11.77 -5.34
CA GLY A 67 -2.88 -10.90 -6.10
C GLY A 67 -2.72 -9.47 -5.56
N ASP A 68 -3.50 -9.05 -4.56
CA ASP A 68 -3.26 -7.75 -3.90
C ASP A 68 -1.86 -7.78 -3.27
N LEU A 69 -0.98 -6.87 -3.68
CA LEU A 69 0.30 -6.68 -3.03
C LEU A 69 0.17 -5.76 -1.83
N GLY A 70 0.93 -6.05 -0.79
CA GLY A 70 0.90 -5.29 0.44
C GLY A 70 2.27 -5.23 1.11
N VAL A 71 2.38 -4.28 2.03
CA VAL A 71 3.55 -4.13 2.90
C VAL A 71 3.09 -4.38 4.33
N ILE A 72 3.79 -5.29 5.03
CA ILE A 72 3.67 -5.47 6.47
C ILE A 72 4.91 -4.85 7.11
N PRO A 73 4.82 -3.59 7.58
CA PRO A 73 5.94 -2.94 8.22
C PRO A 73 6.18 -3.52 9.61
N GLY A 74 7.45 -3.73 9.95
CA GLY A 74 7.88 -3.91 11.34
C GLY A 74 7.93 -2.58 12.09
N SER A 75 8.44 -2.61 13.32
CA SER A 75 8.95 -1.40 13.99
C SER A 75 10.26 -0.92 13.37
N MET A 76 10.70 0.29 13.73
CA MET A 76 12.03 0.78 13.35
C MET A 76 13.11 -0.23 13.79
N GLY A 77 13.92 -0.69 12.83
CA GLY A 77 14.98 -1.68 13.06
C GLY A 77 14.54 -3.15 13.06
N THR A 78 13.27 -3.47 12.81
CA THR A 78 12.80 -4.86 12.66
C THR A 78 12.44 -5.20 11.22
N ARG A 79 12.19 -6.49 10.96
CA ARG A 79 11.90 -7.00 9.61
C ARG A 79 10.56 -6.48 9.11
N SER A 80 10.54 -6.10 7.84
CA SER A 80 9.32 -5.79 7.09
C SER A 80 9.16 -6.81 5.97
N TYR A 81 7.93 -7.01 5.51
CA TYR A 81 7.60 -8.02 4.51
C TYR A 81 6.78 -7.42 3.38
N ILE A 82 7.11 -7.81 2.14
CA ILE A 82 6.21 -7.67 0.99
C ILE A 82 5.39 -8.94 0.90
N VAL A 83 4.07 -8.79 0.78
CA VAL A 83 3.13 -9.91 0.77
C VAL A 83 2.21 -9.84 -0.43
N MET A 84 1.66 -10.98 -0.82
CA MET A 84 0.60 -11.09 -1.82
C MET A 84 -0.61 -11.77 -1.20
N GLY A 85 -1.78 -11.17 -1.39
CA GLY A 85 -3.04 -11.71 -0.90
C GLY A 85 -3.36 -13.06 -1.54
N ARG A 86 -3.75 -14.02 -0.70
CA ARG A 86 -4.18 -15.36 -1.13
C ARG A 86 -5.64 -15.41 -1.58
N GLY A 87 -6.42 -14.38 -1.25
CA GLY A 87 -7.86 -14.34 -1.49
C GLY A 87 -8.63 -15.48 -0.81
N SER A 88 -8.14 -15.94 0.34
CA SER A 88 -8.86 -16.92 1.15
C SER A 88 -10.27 -16.42 1.43
N SER A 89 -11.26 -17.29 1.23
CA SER A 89 -12.64 -16.99 1.65
C SER A 89 -12.69 -16.78 3.16
N ALA A 90 -13.47 -15.80 3.59
CA ALA A 90 -13.89 -15.67 4.98
C ALA A 90 -14.85 -16.80 5.36
#